data_AF-A0A0B7C4Q7-F1
#
_entry.id   AF-A0A0B7C4Q7-F1
#
_cell.length_a   1.000
_cell.length_b   1.000
_cell.length_c   1.000
_cell.angle_alpha   90.00
_cell.angle_beta   90.00
_cell.angle_gamma   90.00
#
_symmetry.space_group_name_H-M   'P 1'
#
loop_
_entity.id
_entity.type
_entity.pdbx_description
1 polymer ?
#
loop_
_entity_poly.entity_id
_entity_poly.type
_entity_poly.pdbx_seq_one_letter_code
_entity_poly.pdbx_strand_id
1 'polypeptide(L)' 'QVEALHLAHLMSSHGYFFPIDDHVLTVKNDNTYYRFQTPCFWPSRCGEPENTDYAVYLCKRTMQNKQRLELADYEAENLA' A
#
# COMPACT_ATOMS: atom_id res chain seq x y z
N GLN A 1 -19.10 -9.33 15.70
CA GLN A 1 -18.37 -9.23 14.42
C GLN A 1 -17.74 -7.87 14.19
N VAL A 2 -18.33 -6.76 14.66
CA VAL A 2 -17.79 -5.39 14.50
C VAL A 2 -16.35 -5.23 15.02
N GLU A 3 -16.04 -5.78 16.19
CA GLU A 3 -14.70 -5.68 16.79
C GLU A 3 -13.61 -6.37 15.94
N ALA A 4 -13.89 -7.57 15.42
CA ALA A 4 -12.96 -8.28 14.55
C ALA A 4 -12.68 -7.49 13.24
N LEU A 5 -13.71 -6.88 12.66
CA LEU A 5 -13.57 -6.03 11.48
C LEU A 5 -12.78 -4.75 11.80
N HIS A 6 -12.98 -4.16 12.97
CA HIS A 6 -12.22 -2.99 13.42
C HIS A 6 -10.74 -3.33 13.64
N LEU A 7 -10.44 -4.46 14.28
CA LEU A 7 -9.07 -4.92 14.46
C LEU A 7 -8.39 -5.19 13.10
N ALA A 8 -9.08 -5.85 12.17
CA ALA A 8 -8.55 -6.09 10.84
C ALA A 8 -8.27 -4.77 10.09
N HIS A 9 -9.16 -3.78 10.20
CA HIS A 9 -8.93 -2.44 9.68
C HIS A 9 -7.63 -1.82 10.21
N LEU A 10 -7.42 -1.86 11.53
CA LEU A 10 -6.21 -1.34 12.15
C LEU A 10 -4.96 -2.07 11.63
N MET A 11 -5.00 -3.39 11.50
CA MET A 11 -3.86 -4.14 10.97
C MET A 11 -3.55 -3.79 9.50
N SER A 12 -4.57 -3.60 8.67
CA SER A 12 -4.41 -3.17 7.27
C SER A 12 -3.84 -1.76 7.20
N SER A 13 -4.36 -0.82 8.00
CA SER A 13 -3.90 0.58 8.00
C SER A 13 -2.45 0.75 8.48
N HIS A 14 -1.94 -0.21 9.26
CA HIS A 14 -0.54 -0.27 9.67
C HIS A 14 0.33 -1.07 8.66
N GLY A 15 -0.21 -1.48 7.51
CA GLY A 15 0.56 -2.08 6.42
C GLY A 15 0.94 -3.54 6.60
N TYR A 16 0.29 -4.28 7.51
CA TYR A 16 0.56 -5.72 7.68
C TYR A 16 -0.02 -6.57 6.54
N PHE A 17 -1.11 -6.12 5.94
CA PHE A 17 -1.69 -6.67 4.71
C PHE A 17 -2.47 -5.57 3.99
N PHE A 18 -2.76 -5.75 2.71
CA PHE A 18 -3.39 -4.72 1.87
C PHE A 18 -4.34 -5.33 0.82
N PRO A 19 -5.38 -4.60 0.39
CA PRO A 19 -6.24 -5.03 -0.72
C PRO A 19 -5.45 -5.04 -2.04
N ILE A 20 -5.73 -6.00 -2.92
CA ILE A 20 -4.93 -6.19 -4.15
C ILE A 20 -5.25 -5.15 -5.23
N ASP A 21 -6.49 -4.65 -5.25
CA ASP A 21 -7.05 -3.83 -6.33
C ASP A 21 -7.37 -2.38 -5.89
N ASP A 22 -6.94 -1.97 -4.70
CA ASP A 22 -7.22 -0.66 -4.14
C ASP A 22 -5.97 -0.11 -3.41
N HIS A 23 -5.80 1.20 -3.40
CA HIS A 23 -4.73 1.87 -2.66
C HIS A 23 -5.14 2.21 -1.22
N VAL A 24 -6.43 2.14 -0.90
CA VAL A 24 -6.95 2.44 0.43
C VAL A 24 -6.80 1.22 1.35
N LEU A 25 -5.96 1.32 2.37
CA LEU A 25 -5.66 0.25 3.34
C LEU A 25 -6.81 -0.01 4.33
N THR A 26 -7.94 -0.49 3.83
CA THR A 26 -9.16 -0.80 4.61
C THR A 26 -9.63 -2.24 4.41
N VAL A 27 -10.40 -2.78 5.36
CA VAL A 27 -10.90 -4.16 5.36
C VAL A 27 -12.40 -4.18 5.15
N LYS A 28 -12.85 -4.82 4.08
CA LYS A 28 -14.26 -4.95 3.78
C LYS A 28 -14.72 -6.35 4.17
N ASN A 29 -15.90 -6.44 4.82
CA ASN A 29 -16.52 -7.72 5.15
C ASN A 29 -17.32 -8.25 3.94
N ASP A 30 -16.60 -8.44 2.84
CA ASP A 30 -17.10 -8.92 1.55
C ASP A 30 -16.08 -9.90 0.92
N ASN A 31 -16.10 -10.07 -0.40
CA ASN A 31 -15.19 -10.96 -1.12
C ASN A 31 -13.94 -10.25 -1.68
N THR A 32 -13.54 -9.11 -1.10
CA THR A 32 -12.31 -8.41 -1.49
C THR A 32 -11.09 -9.28 -1.19
N TYR A 33 -10.15 -9.35 -2.14
CA TYR A 33 -8.91 -10.10 -1.96
C TYR A 33 -7.82 -9.24 -1.30
N TYR A 34 -7.08 -9.87 -0.38
CA TYR A 34 -6.00 -9.25 0.38
C TYR A 34 -4.70 -10.04 0.23
N ARG A 35 -3.56 -9.37 0.42
CA ARG A 35 -2.24 -9.99 0.47
C ARG A 35 -1.48 -9.55 1.71
N PHE A 36 -0.82 -10.48 2.37
CA PHE A 36 0.12 -10.18 3.46
C PHE A 36 1.36 -9.44 2.95
N GLN A 37 1.79 -8.46 3.73
CA GLN A 37 3.02 -7.73 3.47
C GLN A 37 4.26 -8.58 3.84
N THR A 38 5.33 -8.40 3.07
CA THR A 38 6.62 -9.05 3.33
C THR A 38 7.23 -8.50 4.63
N PRO A 39 7.81 -9.33 5.51
CA PRO A 39 8.32 -8.88 6.80
C PRO A 39 9.33 -7.72 6.77
N CYS A 40 10.11 -7.57 5.69
CA CYS A 40 11.04 -6.44 5.53
C CYS A 40 10.36 -5.07 5.44
N PHE A 41 9.08 -5.03 5.07
CA PHE A 41 8.27 -3.81 5.00
C PHE A 41 7.35 -3.63 6.21
N TRP A 42 7.46 -4.46 7.24
CA TRP A 42 6.66 -4.27 8.46
C TRP A 42 7.13 -3.02 9.22
N PRO A 43 6.21 -2.23 9.81
CA PRO A 43 6.57 -1.01 10.55
C PRO A 43 7.57 -1.25 11.69
N SER A 44 7.50 -2.43 12.32
CA SER A 44 8.44 -2.84 13.40
C SER A 44 9.89 -3.07 12.94
N ARG A 45 10.13 -3.17 11.62
CA ARG A 45 11.43 -3.54 11.03
C ARG A 45 11.93 -2.53 10.00
N CYS A 46 11.02 -1.80 9.36
CA CYS A 46 11.36 -0.79 8.38
C CYS A 46 11.79 0.50 9.11
N GLY A 47 12.92 1.08 8.71
CA GLY A 47 13.26 2.45 9.09
C GLY A 47 12.29 3.43 8.44
N GLU A 48 12.33 4.71 8.84
CA GLU A 48 11.57 5.74 8.13
C GLU A 48 12.06 5.81 6.68
N PRO A 49 11.19 5.58 5.67
CA PRO A 49 11.61 5.63 4.28
C PRO A 49 12.02 7.05 3.91
N GLU A 50 13.09 7.19 3.14
CA GLU A 50 13.54 8.50 2.69
C GLU A 50 12.74 8.94 1.45
N ASN A 51 12.61 10.25 1.23
CA ASN A 51 11.97 10.78 0.02
C ASN A 51 12.65 10.28 -1.27
N THR A 52 13.95 9.98 -1.21
CA THR A 52 14.70 9.39 -2.33
C THR A 52 14.21 7.98 -2.66
N ASP A 53 13.88 7.16 -1.66
CA ASP A 53 13.32 5.81 -1.88
C ASP A 53 11.97 5.91 -2.60
N TYR A 54 11.14 6.87 -2.20
CA TYR A 54 9.84 7.09 -2.81
C TYR A 54 9.97 7.59 -4.26
N ALA A 55 10.88 8.53 -4.52
CA ALA A 55 11.16 8.99 -5.89
C ALA A 55 11.63 7.85 -6.81
N VAL A 56 12.55 6.99 -6.32
CA VAL A 56 13.01 5.80 -7.07
C VAL A 56 11.86 4.83 -7.33
N TYR A 57 10.99 4.60 -6.35
CA TYR A 57 9.81 3.76 -6.50
C TYR A 57 8.86 4.29 -7.60
N LEU A 58 8.52 5.57 -7.56
CA LEU A 58 7.64 6.21 -8.54
C LEU A 58 8.24 6.18 -9.95
N CYS A 59 9.52 6.55 -10.10
CA CYS A 59 10.24 6.44 -11.37
C CYS A 59 10.18 5.01 -11.94
N LYS A 60 10.53 4.00 -11.12
CA LYS A 60 10.50 2.59 -11.53
C LYS A 60 9.09 2.15 -11.94
N ARG A 61 8.07 2.62 -11.25
CA ARG A 61 6.68 2.24 -11.49
C ARG A 61 6.17 2.80 -12.82
N THR A 62 6.43 4.08 -13.10
CA THR A 62 6.09 4.73 -14.38
C THR A 62 6.80 4.08 -15.57
N MET A 63 8.08 3.71 -15.41
CA MET A 63 8.86 3.07 -16.48
C MET A 63 8.35 1.68 -16.90
N GLN A 64 7.52 1.01 -16.09
CA GLN A 64 7.02 -0.33 -16.42
C GLN A 64 5.96 -0.35 -17.51
N ASN A 65 5.36 0.80 -17.86
CA ASN A 65 4.36 0.93 -18.94
C ASN A 65 3.21 -0.10 -18.84
N LYS A 66 2.73 -0.38 -17.64
CA LYS A 66 1.58 -1.25 -17.38
C LYS A 66 0.45 -0.42 -16.79
N GLN A 67 -0.75 -0.54 -17.33
CA GLN A 67 -1.93 0.20 -16.87
C GLN A 67 -2.17 0.06 -15.35
N ARG A 68 -2.04 -1.16 -14.79
CA ARG A 68 -2.16 -1.41 -13.34
C ARG A 68 -1.13 -0.64 -12.47
N LEU A 69 -0.07 -0.12 -13.08
CA LEU A 69 1.01 0.58 -12.40
C LEU A 69 0.98 2.09 -12.68
N GLU A 70 -0.03 2.61 -13.38
CA GLU A 70 -0.19 4.06 -13.56
C GLU A 70 -0.21 4.76 -12.20
N LEU A 71 0.39 5.95 -12.15
CA LEU A 71 0.42 6.78 -10.94
C LEU A 71 -0.94 7.41 -10.73
N ALA A 72 -1.42 7.44 -9.49
CA ALA A 72 -2.54 8.29 -9.13
C ALA A 72 -2.12 9.78 -9.21
N ASP A 73 -3.08 10.70 -9.34
CA ASP A 73 -2.79 12.13 -9.51
C ASP A 73 -1.87 12.66 -8.41
N TYR A 74 -2.14 12.32 -7.14
CA TYR A 74 -1.30 12.73 -6.00
C TYR A 74 0.13 12.13 -6.03
N GLU A 75 0.33 10.99 -6.68
CA GLU A 75 1.65 10.38 -6.85
C GLU A 75 2.41 11.02 -8.01
N ALA A 76 1.71 11.41 -9.07
CA ALA A 76 2.28 12.17 -10.17
C ALA A 76 2.72 13.57 -9.72
N GLU A 77 1.94 14.23 -8.87
CA GLU A 77 2.30 15.51 -8.23
C GLU A 77 3.55 15.39 -7.35
N ASN A 78 3.69 14.29 -6.60
CA ASN A 78 4.89 14.04 -5.77
C ASN A 78 6.15 13.69 -6.58
N LEU A 79 5.99 13.30 -7.84
CA LEU A 79 7.11 12.99 -8.74
C LEU A 79 7.63 14.22 -9.51
N ALA A 80 6.78 15.24 -9.70
CA ALA A 80 7.07 16.45 -10.48
C ALA A 80 7.89 17.48 -9.69
#